data_AF-A0A811G575-F1
#
_entry.id   AF-A0A811G575-F1
#
_cell.length_a   1.000
_cell.length_b   1.000
_cell.length_c   1.000
_cell.angle_alpha   90.00
_cell.angle_beta   90.00
_cell.angle_gamma   90.00
#
_symmetry.space_group_name_H-M   'P 1'
#
loop_
_entity.id
_entity.type
_entity.pdbx_description
1 polymer ?
#
loop_
_entity_poly.entity_id
_entity_poly.type
_entity_poly.pdbx_seq_one_letter_code
_entity_poly.pdbx_strand_id
1 'polypeptide(L)'
;MHYNTVYNSLKRCIERDYYQHTSCQCHAYVRQYHHVTMVLYDVTTLYCETPKEDELRAIGMRKKRRVDPQIIVGLVTDNNGFPLHIDFFHGRTSETTTLIPMMTAYQHVHDLQGLTVAADAAVLSARNLDALDAAGIDYIVADRLKKAPHMVTMSDDDLEEWSKRTDTYEVVESTKAMGPKDAPRSSCLVEMSLFLPRALPHRKRLDVVKEVLSSY
;
A
#
# COMPACT_ATOMS: atom_id res chain seq x y z
N MET A 1 -0.39 7.93 -37.58
CA MET A 1 0.72 7.27 -36.84
C MET A 1 0.70 5.80 -37.18
N HIS A 2 1.80 5.22 -37.66
CA HIS A 2 1.82 3.81 -38.06
C HIS A 2 2.02 2.90 -36.83
N TYR A 3 1.36 1.73 -36.81
CA TYR A 3 1.43 0.78 -35.68
C TYR A 3 2.88 0.44 -35.31
N ASN A 4 3.71 0.11 -36.30
CA ASN A 4 5.14 -0.19 -36.09
C ASN A 4 5.91 0.93 -35.37
N THR A 5 5.55 2.20 -35.58
CA THR A 5 6.19 3.33 -34.88
C THR A 5 5.90 3.29 -33.38
N VAL A 6 4.68 2.91 -32.99
CA VAL A 6 4.29 2.76 -31.58
C VAL A 6 5.04 1.58 -30.95
N TYR A 7 5.06 0.40 -31.58
CA TYR A 7 5.77 -0.76 -31.04
C TYR A 7 7.27 -0.54 -30.90
N ASN A 8 7.91 0.07 -31.88
CA ASN A 8 9.34 0.40 -31.81
C ASN A 8 9.62 1.43 -30.71
N SER A 9 8.68 2.34 -30.43
CA SER A 9 8.80 3.29 -29.32
C SER A 9 8.66 2.59 -27.98
N LEU A 10 7.67 1.72 -27.81
CA LEU A 10 7.50 0.93 -26.58
C LEU A 10 8.69 0.01 -26.31
N LYS A 11 9.22 -0.65 -27.35
CA LYS A 11 10.43 -1.47 -27.24
C LYS A 11 11.61 -0.66 -26.70
N ARG A 12 11.80 0.55 -27.23
CA ARG A 12 12.83 1.47 -26.73
C ARG A 12 12.61 1.90 -25.29
N CYS A 13 11.37 2.12 -24.86
CA CYS A 13 11.06 2.47 -23.47
C CYS A 13 11.46 1.34 -22.52
N ILE A 14 11.23 0.08 -22.91
CA ILE A 14 11.62 -1.11 -22.15
C ILE A 14 13.15 -1.26 -22.15
N GLU A 15 13.78 -1.25 -23.34
CA GLU A 15 15.24 -1.42 -23.50
C GLU A 15 16.06 -0.36 -22.77
N ARG A 16 15.50 0.84 -22.58
CA ARG A 16 16.15 1.97 -21.90
C ARG A 16 15.64 2.17 -20.47
N ASP A 17 14.83 1.25 -19.97
CA ASP A 17 14.30 1.25 -18.62
C ASP A 17 13.70 2.59 -18.17
N TYR A 18 12.73 3.06 -18.96
CA TYR A 18 12.10 4.36 -18.71
C TYR A 18 11.36 4.38 -17.37
N TYR A 19 10.84 3.24 -16.89
CA TYR A 19 10.17 3.16 -15.59
C TYR A 19 11.13 3.51 -14.46
N GLN A 20 12.30 2.86 -14.43
CA GLN A 20 13.30 3.13 -13.42
C GLN A 20 13.81 4.57 -13.53
N HIS A 21 14.04 5.06 -14.76
CA HIS A 21 14.49 6.43 -14.96
C HIS A 21 13.47 7.44 -14.43
N THR A 22 12.17 7.28 -14.75
CA THR A 22 11.11 8.14 -14.25
C THR A 22 10.96 8.04 -12.74
N SER A 23 11.02 6.83 -12.16
CA SER A 23 10.97 6.61 -10.71
C SER A 23 12.10 7.35 -9.98
N CYS A 24 13.33 7.24 -10.49
CA CYS A 24 14.47 7.98 -9.95
C CYS A 24 14.30 9.50 -10.03
N GLN A 25 13.77 10.03 -11.14
CA GLN A 25 13.49 11.47 -11.27
C GLN A 25 12.38 11.92 -10.32
N CYS A 26 11.31 11.13 -10.16
CA CYS A 26 10.23 11.40 -9.21
C CYS A 26 10.75 11.43 -7.77
N HIS A 27 11.56 10.44 -7.37
CA HIS A 27 12.18 10.43 -6.06
C HIS A 27 13.10 11.65 -5.86
N ALA A 28 13.97 11.94 -6.83
CA ALA A 28 14.87 13.09 -6.77
C ALA A 28 14.12 14.43 -6.66
N TYR A 29 12.99 14.57 -7.35
CA TYR A 29 12.11 15.73 -7.25
C TYR A 29 11.54 15.88 -5.84
N VAL A 30 10.95 14.82 -5.29
CA VAL A 30 10.37 14.85 -3.93
C VAL A 30 11.44 15.16 -2.88
N ARG A 31 12.65 14.60 -3.03
CA ARG A 31 13.80 14.85 -2.14
C ARG A 31 14.25 16.31 -2.07
N GLN A 32 13.86 17.16 -3.03
CA GLN A 32 14.14 18.61 -2.97
C GLN A 32 13.25 19.34 -1.98
N TYR A 33 12.07 18.78 -1.65
CA TYR A 33 11.07 19.42 -0.81
C TYR A 33 10.97 18.76 0.57
N HIS A 34 11.11 17.44 0.65
CA HIS A 34 11.01 16.68 1.91
C HIS A 34 11.77 15.36 1.88
N HIS A 35 12.01 14.81 3.06
CA HIS A 35 12.57 13.46 3.20
C HIS A 35 11.49 12.41 2.96
N VAL A 36 11.79 11.42 2.12
CA VAL A 36 10.94 10.23 1.94
C VAL A 36 11.21 9.27 3.09
N THR A 37 10.56 9.50 4.24
CA THR A 37 10.58 8.62 5.42
C THR A 37 9.37 7.71 5.46
N MET A 38 8.25 8.15 4.88
CA MET A 38 7.00 7.40 4.80
C MET A 38 6.47 7.36 3.36
N VAL A 39 5.94 6.20 2.97
CA VAL A 39 5.32 5.98 1.66
C VAL A 39 3.95 5.33 1.81
N LEU A 40 3.06 5.63 0.86
CA LEU A 40 1.78 4.94 0.72
C LEU A 40 1.93 3.84 -0.33
N TYR A 41 1.36 2.68 -0.05
CA TYR A 41 1.35 1.55 -0.97
C TYR A 41 -0.08 1.12 -1.29
N ASP A 42 -0.38 1.07 -2.58
CA ASP A 42 -1.64 0.56 -3.10
C ASP A 42 -1.40 -0.48 -4.20
N VAL A 43 -2.30 -1.45 -4.30
CA VAL A 43 -2.26 -2.52 -5.29
C VAL A 43 -3.56 -2.53 -6.07
N THR A 44 -3.47 -2.35 -7.38
CA THR A 44 -4.61 -2.36 -8.28
C THR A 44 -4.53 -3.54 -9.25
N THR A 45 -5.64 -4.26 -9.41
CA THR A 45 -5.79 -5.30 -10.44
C THR A 45 -6.35 -4.68 -11.72
N LEU A 46 -5.64 -4.82 -12.84
CA LEU A 46 -6.11 -4.37 -14.16
C LEU A 46 -6.49 -5.56 -15.03
N TYR A 47 -7.70 -5.53 -15.61
CA TYR A 47 -8.18 -6.55 -16.53
C TYR A 47 -7.82 -6.19 -17.97
N CYS A 48 -7.42 -7.19 -18.75
CA CYS A 48 -7.10 -7.04 -20.16
C CYS A 48 -8.23 -7.63 -21.01
N GLU A 49 -8.70 -6.88 -22.00
CA GLU A 49 -9.68 -7.34 -22.99
C GLU A 49 -9.01 -8.23 -24.06
N THR A 50 -8.44 -9.34 -23.61
CA THR A 50 -7.73 -10.27 -24.49
C THR A 50 -7.92 -11.69 -23.99
N PRO A 51 -8.23 -12.67 -24.84
CA PRO A 51 -8.42 -14.04 -24.37
C PRO A 51 -7.11 -14.76 -24.06
N LYS A 52 -5.94 -14.15 -24.32
CA LYS A 52 -4.64 -14.81 -24.29
C LYS A 52 -3.84 -14.43 -23.05
N GLU A 53 -3.47 -15.44 -22.25
CA GLU A 53 -2.46 -15.31 -21.20
C GLU A 53 -1.05 -15.17 -21.79
N ASP A 54 -0.15 -14.53 -21.05
CA ASP A 54 1.27 -14.45 -21.36
C ASP A 54 2.13 -14.35 -20.08
N GLU A 55 3.38 -13.92 -20.21
CA GLU A 55 4.35 -13.82 -19.12
C GLU A 55 3.93 -12.86 -17.99
N LEU A 56 2.98 -11.95 -18.24
CA LEU A 56 2.49 -11.01 -17.24
C LEU A 56 0.97 -11.17 -17.01
N ARG A 57 0.21 -11.33 -18.10
CA ARG A 57 -1.25 -11.44 -18.08
C ARG A 57 -1.67 -12.87 -17.77
N ALA A 58 -2.40 -13.05 -16.69
CA ALA A 58 -2.96 -14.35 -16.35
C ALA A 58 -4.33 -14.23 -15.72
N ILE A 59 -5.15 -15.26 -15.89
CA ILE A 59 -6.45 -15.38 -15.24
C ILE A 59 -6.22 -15.42 -13.74
N GLY A 60 -6.87 -14.50 -13.04
CA GLY A 60 -6.72 -14.29 -11.60
C GLY A 60 -7.15 -15.47 -10.74
N MET A 61 -6.69 -15.45 -9.49
CA MET A 61 -7.10 -16.41 -8.47
C MET A 61 -8.59 -16.20 -8.11
N ARG A 62 -9.37 -17.29 -8.24
CA ARG A 62 -10.84 -17.32 -8.25
C ARG A 62 -11.53 -16.57 -7.09
N LYS A 63 -12.34 -15.56 -7.40
CA LYS A 63 -13.58 -15.21 -6.65
C LYS A 63 -14.78 -14.79 -7.51
N LYS A 64 -14.59 -14.40 -8.78
CA LYS A 64 -15.65 -14.26 -9.80
C LYS A 64 -15.17 -15.02 -11.05
N ARG A 65 -16.03 -15.80 -11.69
CA ARG A 65 -15.73 -16.59 -12.91
C ARG A 65 -15.46 -15.66 -14.12
N ARG A 66 -14.46 -14.79 -14.04
CA ARG A 66 -14.00 -13.97 -15.15
C ARG A 66 -12.86 -14.69 -15.84
N VAL A 67 -12.99 -14.84 -17.16
CA VAL A 67 -12.03 -15.52 -18.02
C VAL A 67 -10.99 -14.56 -18.61
N ASP A 68 -11.20 -13.25 -18.42
CA ASP A 68 -10.27 -12.23 -18.90
C ASP A 68 -8.99 -12.24 -18.04
N PRO A 69 -7.80 -12.36 -18.66
CA PRO A 69 -6.53 -12.20 -18.00
C PRO A 69 -6.41 -10.84 -17.31
N GLN A 70 -5.68 -10.82 -16.21
CA GLN A 70 -5.40 -9.62 -15.45
C GLN A 70 -3.89 -9.46 -15.23
N ILE A 71 -3.49 -8.27 -14.82
CA ILE A 71 -2.17 -7.95 -14.27
C ILE A 71 -2.36 -7.27 -12.91
N ILE A 72 -1.37 -7.42 -12.04
CA ILE A 72 -1.36 -6.73 -10.75
C ILE A 72 -0.37 -5.57 -10.85
N VAL A 73 -0.79 -4.38 -10.43
CA VAL A 73 0.03 -3.17 -10.47
C VAL A 73 0.19 -2.65 -9.05
N GLY A 74 1.44 -2.57 -8.57
CA GLY A 74 1.75 -1.89 -7.32
C GLY A 74 2.12 -0.44 -7.60
N LEU A 75 1.75 0.46 -6.69
CA LEU A 75 2.13 1.87 -6.73
C LEU A 75 2.64 2.31 -5.37
N VAL A 76 3.81 2.93 -5.36
CA VAL A 76 4.38 3.63 -4.20
C VAL A 76 4.23 5.13 -4.42
N THR A 77 3.69 5.83 -3.43
CA THR A 77 3.60 7.29 -3.43
C THR A 77 4.23 7.89 -2.19
N ASP A 78 4.55 9.18 -2.23
CA ASP A 78 4.87 9.93 -1.02
C ASP A 78 3.61 10.14 -0.16
N ASN A 79 3.78 10.77 1.01
CA ASN A 79 2.69 11.13 1.92
C ASN A 79 1.66 12.11 1.31
N ASN A 80 2.03 12.86 0.27
CA ASN A 80 1.13 13.75 -0.48
C ASN A 80 0.37 13.03 -1.62
N GLY A 81 0.71 11.77 -1.91
CA GLY A 81 0.16 11.00 -3.01
C GLY A 81 0.88 11.19 -4.35
N PHE A 82 2.06 11.80 -4.37
CA PHE A 82 2.90 11.92 -5.55
C PHE A 82 3.55 10.56 -5.88
N PRO A 83 3.45 10.07 -7.14
CA PRO A 83 3.94 8.74 -7.49
C PRO A 83 5.47 8.69 -7.48
N LEU A 84 6.02 7.71 -6.76
CA LEU A 84 7.45 7.50 -6.61
C LEU A 84 7.93 6.28 -7.40
N HIS A 85 7.18 5.18 -7.37
CA HIS A 85 7.59 3.93 -7.99
C HIS A 85 6.38 3.09 -8.40
N ILE A 86 6.49 2.40 -9.54
CA ILE A 86 5.45 1.52 -10.08
C ILE A 86 6.10 0.21 -10.49
N ASP A 87 5.41 -0.89 -10.23
CA ASP A 87 5.89 -2.21 -10.58
C ASP A 87 4.73 -3.12 -11.00
N PHE A 88 5.03 -4.06 -11.90
CA PHE A 88 4.04 -4.94 -12.51
C PHE A 88 4.28 -6.39 -12.09
N PHE A 89 3.23 -7.04 -11.63
CA PHE A 89 3.26 -8.44 -11.21
C PHE A 89 2.31 -9.27 -12.07
N HIS A 90 2.70 -10.54 -12.21
CA HIS A 90 1.91 -11.53 -12.93
C HIS A 90 0.48 -11.63 -12.39
N GLY A 91 -0.52 -11.81 -13.25
CA GLY A 91 -1.94 -11.78 -12.88
C GLY A 91 -2.40 -12.77 -11.81
N ARG A 92 -1.63 -13.85 -11.56
CA ARG A 92 -1.89 -14.84 -10.50
C ARG A 92 -1.21 -14.52 -9.16
N THR A 93 -0.39 -13.48 -9.11
CA THR A 93 0.28 -13.05 -7.89
C THR A 93 -0.77 -12.58 -6.88
N SER A 94 -0.61 -12.97 -5.61
CA SER A 94 -1.48 -12.47 -4.55
C SER A 94 -1.09 -11.03 -4.23
N GLU A 95 -2.07 -10.15 -4.03
CA GLU A 95 -1.85 -8.78 -3.54
C GLU A 95 -1.00 -8.75 -2.27
N THR A 96 -1.16 -9.75 -1.39
CA THR A 96 -0.33 -9.86 -0.18
C THR A 96 1.15 -10.08 -0.50
N THR A 97 1.49 -10.73 -1.62
CA THR A 97 2.88 -11.08 -1.94
C THR A 97 3.63 -9.97 -2.69
N THR A 98 2.98 -8.87 -3.05
CA THR A 98 3.61 -7.78 -3.83
C THR A 98 4.30 -6.74 -2.96
N LEU A 99 3.87 -6.58 -1.70
CA LEU A 99 4.36 -5.53 -0.80
C LEU A 99 5.87 -5.64 -0.54
N ILE A 100 6.34 -6.80 -0.07
CA ILE A 100 7.75 -6.97 0.32
C ILE A 100 8.70 -6.76 -0.87
N PRO A 101 8.52 -7.41 -2.03
CA PRO A 101 9.41 -7.18 -3.18
C PRO A 101 9.46 -5.71 -3.58
N MET A 102 8.31 -5.04 -3.58
CA MET A 102 8.22 -3.63 -3.98
C MET A 102 8.93 -2.69 -3.01
N MET A 103 8.72 -2.86 -1.70
CA MET A 103 9.38 -2.03 -0.70
C MET A 103 10.89 -2.28 -0.66
N THR A 104 11.33 -3.54 -0.73
CA THR A 104 12.75 -3.88 -0.75
C THR A 104 13.45 -3.34 -2.00
N ALA A 105 12.82 -3.45 -3.17
CA ALA A 105 13.34 -2.87 -4.41
C ALA A 105 13.47 -1.35 -4.29
N TYR A 106 12.43 -0.69 -3.77
CA TYR A 106 12.42 0.76 -3.57
C TYR A 106 13.51 1.24 -2.60
N GLN A 107 13.66 0.59 -1.45
CA GLN A 107 14.73 0.88 -0.50
C GLN A 107 16.11 0.69 -1.13
N HIS A 108 16.32 -0.40 -1.88
CA HIS A 108 17.60 -0.71 -2.49
C HIS A 108 18.01 0.31 -3.56
N VAL A 109 17.06 0.72 -4.42
CA VAL A 109 17.31 1.68 -5.49
C VAL A 109 17.70 3.06 -4.94
N HIS A 110 17.18 3.44 -3.78
CA HIS A 110 17.37 4.78 -3.20
C HIS A 110 18.25 4.80 -1.94
N ASP A 111 18.84 3.66 -1.55
CA ASP A 111 19.69 3.50 -0.37
C ASP A 111 19.06 4.09 0.92
N LEU A 112 17.80 3.73 1.17
CA LEU A 112 17.05 4.25 2.31
C LEU A 112 17.41 3.48 3.59
N GLN A 113 17.87 4.22 4.61
CA GLN A 113 18.27 3.67 5.92
C GLN A 113 17.08 3.46 6.89
N GLY A 114 15.86 3.76 6.46
CA GLY A 114 14.61 3.59 7.20
C GLY A 114 13.42 3.99 6.32
N LEU A 115 12.35 3.21 6.36
CA LEU A 115 11.14 3.43 5.56
C LEU A 115 9.92 2.97 6.35
N THR A 116 8.92 3.83 6.45
CA THR A 116 7.59 3.48 6.94
C THR A 116 6.63 3.30 5.78
N VAL A 117 5.93 2.17 5.71
CA VAL A 117 4.90 1.93 4.69
C VAL A 117 3.49 1.95 5.29
N ALA A 118 2.62 2.78 4.73
CA ALA A 118 1.18 2.71 4.99
C ALA A 118 0.50 1.93 3.87
N ALA A 119 -0.20 0.85 4.21
CA ALA A 119 -0.92 0.01 3.24
C ALA A 119 -2.29 -0.43 3.77
N ASP A 120 -3.18 -0.84 2.86
CA ASP A 120 -4.48 -1.42 3.23
C ASP A 120 -4.28 -2.73 4.02
N ALA A 121 -5.08 -2.95 5.06
CA ALA A 121 -5.11 -4.20 5.83
C ALA A 121 -5.36 -5.43 4.95
N ALA A 122 -6.02 -5.29 3.80
CA ALA A 122 -6.19 -6.39 2.84
C ALA A 122 -4.85 -6.94 2.30
N VAL A 123 -3.82 -6.07 2.22
CA VAL A 123 -2.47 -6.41 1.76
C VAL A 123 -1.60 -6.91 2.92
N LEU A 124 -1.91 -6.53 4.16
CA LEU A 124 -1.09 -6.79 5.35
C LEU A 124 -1.53 -8.08 6.07
N SER A 125 -1.10 -9.23 5.54
CA SER A 125 -1.18 -10.51 6.25
C SER A 125 -0.16 -10.59 7.39
N ALA A 126 -0.40 -11.43 8.41
CA ALA A 126 0.56 -11.64 9.51
C ALA A 126 1.98 -11.98 9.00
N ARG A 127 2.07 -12.78 7.93
CA ARG A 127 3.34 -13.12 7.27
C ARG A 127 4.04 -11.90 6.68
N ASN A 128 3.28 -10.92 6.17
CA ASN A 128 3.87 -9.69 5.65
C ASN A 128 4.36 -8.79 6.77
N LEU A 129 3.65 -8.73 7.89
CA LEU A 129 4.13 -8.00 9.07
C LEU A 129 5.47 -8.57 9.53
N ASP A 130 5.58 -9.89 9.68
CA ASP A 130 6.83 -10.57 10.02
C ASP A 130 7.95 -10.29 8.99
N ALA A 131 7.59 -10.21 7.71
CA ALA A 131 8.55 -9.96 6.63
C ALA A 131 9.00 -8.49 6.54
N LEU A 132 8.11 -7.53 6.82
CA LEU A 132 8.44 -6.10 6.96
C LEU A 132 9.38 -5.91 8.16
N ASP A 133 9.05 -6.54 9.29
CA ASP A 133 9.88 -6.54 10.49
C ASP A 133 11.27 -7.14 10.20
N ALA A 134 11.34 -8.25 9.47
CA ALA A 134 12.61 -8.88 9.09
C ALA A 134 13.42 -8.02 8.11
N ALA A 135 12.76 -7.20 7.29
CA ALA A 135 13.39 -6.26 6.37
C ALA A 135 13.77 -4.92 7.03
N GLY A 136 13.39 -4.69 8.29
CA GLY A 136 13.59 -3.41 8.97
C GLY A 136 12.75 -2.27 8.39
N ILE A 137 11.57 -2.60 7.88
CA ILE A 137 10.60 -1.64 7.33
C ILE A 137 9.51 -1.44 8.38
N ASP A 138 9.33 -0.20 8.82
CA ASP A 138 8.23 0.17 9.71
C ASP A 138 6.92 0.22 8.93
N TYR A 139 5.78 0.05 9.59
CA TYR A 139 4.50 0.03 8.88
C TYR A 139 3.34 0.61 9.68
N ILE A 140 2.38 1.16 8.94
CA ILE A 140 1.10 1.66 9.44
C ILE A 140 0.00 0.82 8.80
N VAL A 141 -0.81 0.20 9.65
CA VAL A 141 -1.94 -0.62 9.22
C VAL A 141 -3.24 0.09 9.57
N ALA A 142 -4.08 0.32 8.56
CA ALA A 142 -5.46 0.72 8.78
C ALA A 142 -6.31 -0.55 9.00
N ASP A 143 -6.37 -1.06 10.23
CA ASP A 143 -7.26 -2.19 10.55
C ASP A 143 -8.71 -1.72 10.74
N ARG A 144 -9.66 -2.57 10.35
CA ARG A 144 -11.04 -2.45 10.82
C ARG A 144 -11.12 -3.17 12.15
N LEU A 145 -11.24 -2.41 13.24
CA LEU A 145 -11.48 -2.99 14.55
C LEU A 145 -12.65 -3.99 14.49
N LYS A 146 -12.33 -5.27 14.70
CA LYS A 146 -13.35 -6.31 14.95
C LYS A 146 -13.83 -6.27 16.40
N LYS A 147 -13.09 -5.60 17.28
CA LYS A 147 -13.40 -5.30 18.68
C LYS A 147 -12.72 -4.00 19.05
N ALA A 148 -13.36 -3.19 19.89
CA ALA A 148 -12.75 -1.99 20.45
C ALA A 148 -11.38 -2.34 21.09
N PRO A 149 -10.35 -1.47 20.98
CA PRO A 149 -9.17 -1.63 21.81
C PRO A 149 -9.61 -1.63 23.27
N HIS A 150 -8.94 -2.40 24.14
CA HIS A 150 -9.31 -2.55 25.56
C HIS A 150 -9.43 -1.23 26.35
N MET A 151 -8.99 -0.12 25.76
CA MET A 151 -9.05 1.23 26.28
C MET A 151 -10.39 1.95 25.98
N VAL A 152 -11.20 1.45 25.05
CA VAL A 152 -12.55 1.96 24.75
C VAL A 152 -13.55 0.92 25.27
N THR A 153 -14.12 1.20 26.44
CA THR A 153 -15.16 0.35 27.04
C THR A 153 -16.52 0.69 26.39
N MET A 154 -16.70 0.30 25.14
CA MET A 154 -18.01 0.41 24.46
C MET A 154 -18.41 -0.97 23.97
N SER A 155 -19.70 -1.29 24.06
CA SER A 155 -20.20 -2.55 23.49
C SER A 155 -20.19 -2.48 21.96
N ASP A 156 -20.14 -3.64 21.30
CA ASP A 156 -20.13 -3.73 19.84
C ASP A 156 -21.38 -3.03 19.22
N ASP A 157 -22.51 -3.05 19.92
CA ASP A 157 -23.75 -2.36 19.52
C ASP A 157 -23.62 -0.83 19.65
N ASP A 158 -23.00 -0.35 20.73
CA ASP A 158 -22.77 1.09 20.96
C ASP A 158 -21.78 1.67 19.94
N LEU A 159 -20.79 0.89 19.51
CA LEU A 159 -19.85 1.27 18.44
C LEU A 159 -20.56 1.42 17.09
N GLU A 160 -21.51 0.53 16.78
CA GLU A 160 -22.26 0.60 15.53
C GLU A 160 -23.20 1.81 15.50
N GLU A 161 -23.81 2.17 16.64
CA GLU A 161 -24.63 3.37 16.76
C GLU A 161 -23.79 4.66 16.74
N TRP A 162 -22.64 4.68 17.41
CA TRP A 162 -21.71 5.81 17.43
C TRP A 162 -21.16 6.12 16.02
N SER A 163 -20.79 5.10 15.24
CA SER A 163 -20.29 5.24 13.86
C SER A 163 -21.28 5.89 12.88
N LYS A 164 -22.56 6.00 13.26
CA LYS A 164 -23.64 6.61 12.48
C LYS A 164 -23.93 8.05 12.90
N ARG A 165 -23.44 8.51 14.06
CA ARG A 165 -23.89 9.76 14.72
C ARG A 165 -22.93 10.95 14.64
N THR A 166 -21.64 10.74 14.39
CA THR A 166 -20.65 11.83 14.40
C THR A 166 -20.02 12.04 13.02
N ASP A 167 -19.54 13.25 12.73
CA ASP A 167 -18.67 13.59 11.58
C ASP A 167 -17.18 13.58 12.01
N THR A 168 -16.91 13.09 13.22
CA THR A 168 -15.64 13.19 13.94
C THR A 168 -14.86 11.90 13.79
N TYR A 169 -13.56 12.00 13.57
CA TYR A 169 -12.65 10.86 13.58
C TYR A 169 -11.83 10.85 14.87
N GLU A 170 -11.58 9.65 15.40
CA GLU A 170 -10.60 9.45 16.46
C GLU A 170 -9.46 8.62 15.90
N VAL A 171 -8.23 9.04 16.19
CA VAL A 171 -7.01 8.30 15.90
C VAL A 171 -6.64 7.59 17.20
N VAL A 172 -6.79 6.27 17.22
CA VAL A 172 -6.25 5.47 18.32
C VAL A 172 -4.91 4.91 17.85
N GLU A 173 -3.84 5.44 18.41
CA GLU A 173 -2.49 4.96 18.23
C GLU A 173 -2.22 3.89 19.29
N SER A 174 -2.00 2.66 18.85
CA SER A 174 -1.56 1.58 19.72
C SER A 174 -0.16 1.16 19.30
N THR A 175 0.80 1.32 20.21
CA THR A 175 2.17 0.86 20.01
C THR A 175 2.30 -0.56 20.54
N LYS A 176 2.54 -1.53 19.67
CA LYS A 176 2.80 -2.92 20.08
C LYS A 176 4.26 -3.27 19.82
N ALA A 177 4.93 -3.76 20.87
CA ALA A 177 6.28 -4.31 20.72
C ALA A 177 6.20 -5.58 19.87
N MET A 178 6.95 -5.60 18.76
CA MET A 178 6.98 -6.73 17.84
C MET A 178 8.20 -7.64 18.12
N GLY A 179 8.05 -8.92 17.75
CA GLY A 179 9.06 -9.96 17.96
C GLY A 179 8.60 -11.12 18.85
N PRO A 180 9.39 -12.21 18.90
CA PRO A 180 9.13 -13.32 19.83
C PRO A 180 9.11 -12.80 21.28
N LYS A 181 8.22 -13.35 22.12
CA LYS A 181 8.01 -12.93 23.52
C LYS A 181 9.30 -12.81 24.34
N ASP A 182 10.31 -13.60 23.98
CA ASP A 182 11.57 -13.71 24.72
C ASP A 182 12.66 -12.71 24.26
N ALA A 183 12.42 -11.96 23.17
CA ALA A 183 13.34 -10.93 22.66
C ALA A 183 12.59 -9.84 21.86
N PRO A 184 11.82 -8.96 22.54
CA PRO A 184 11.14 -7.85 21.88
C PRO A 184 12.18 -6.91 21.25
N ARG A 185 11.99 -6.56 19.98
CA ARG A 185 12.84 -5.59 19.28
C ARG A 185 12.23 -4.19 19.38
N SER A 186 13.05 -3.18 19.10
CA SER A 186 12.66 -1.75 19.13
C SER A 186 11.69 -1.34 18.01
N SER A 187 11.35 -2.24 17.08
CA SER A 187 10.34 -2.00 16.06
C SER A 187 8.95 -1.98 16.70
N CYS A 188 8.29 -0.84 16.59
CA CYS A 188 6.94 -0.62 17.08
C CYS A 188 5.94 -0.78 15.94
N LEU A 189 5.00 -1.70 16.10
CA LEU A 189 3.76 -1.65 15.33
C LEU A 189 2.98 -0.44 15.86
N VAL A 190 2.82 0.58 15.03
CA VAL A 190 1.87 1.68 15.30
C VAL A 190 0.57 1.32 14.60
N GLU A 191 -0.35 0.72 15.36
CA GLU A 191 -1.70 0.48 14.90
C GLU A 191 -2.44 1.80 14.95
N MET A 192 -2.76 2.34 13.79
CA MET A 192 -3.51 3.58 13.69
C MET A 192 -4.93 3.26 13.30
N SER A 193 -5.77 3.07 14.31
CA SER A 193 -7.21 2.86 14.10
C SER A 193 -7.87 4.19 13.86
N LEU A 194 -8.25 4.45 12.61
CA LEU A 194 -9.00 5.65 12.24
C LEU A 194 -10.50 5.36 12.29
N PHE A 195 -11.19 5.93 13.27
CA PHE A 195 -12.62 5.78 13.42
C PHE A 195 -13.36 6.73 12.46
N LEU A 196 -13.63 6.26 11.24
CA LEU A 196 -14.40 7.04 10.27
C LEU A 196 -15.90 6.72 10.32
N PRO A 197 -16.76 7.73 10.46
CA PRO A 197 -18.21 7.59 10.28
C PRO A 197 -18.59 6.83 9.01
N ARG A 198 -19.53 5.88 9.14
CA ARG A 198 -19.94 4.99 8.04
C ARG A 198 -20.59 5.76 6.88
N ALA A 199 -21.12 6.96 7.16
CA ALA A 199 -21.75 7.88 6.20
C ALA A 199 -20.78 8.86 5.51
N LEU A 200 -19.49 8.90 5.89
CA LEU A 200 -18.54 9.82 5.25
C LEU A 200 -18.34 9.47 3.76
N PRO A 201 -18.50 10.44 2.85
CA PRO A 201 -18.16 10.27 1.45
C PRO A 201 -16.70 9.83 1.27
N HIS A 202 -16.43 8.95 0.30
CA HIS A 202 -15.10 8.39 0.03
C HIS A 202 -13.99 9.46 -0.03
N ARG A 203 -14.28 10.62 -0.64
CA ARG A 203 -13.34 11.74 -0.74
C ARG A 203 -12.93 12.29 0.62
N LYS A 204 -13.89 12.53 1.52
CA LYS A 204 -13.61 13.04 2.87
C LYS A 204 -12.85 12.03 3.73
N ARG A 205 -13.05 10.73 3.51
CA ARG A 205 -12.27 9.68 4.20
C ARG A 205 -10.79 9.74 3.84
N LEU A 206 -10.49 9.92 2.55
CA LEU A 206 -9.12 10.08 2.08
C LEU A 206 -8.49 11.35 2.64
N ASP A 207 -9.25 12.45 2.74
CA ASP A 207 -8.74 13.70 3.31
C ASP A 207 -8.37 13.54 4.79
N VAL A 208 -9.18 12.83 5.57
CA VAL A 208 -8.85 12.52 6.99
C VAL A 208 -7.63 11.61 7.09
N VAL A 209 -7.57 10.55 6.28
CA VAL A 209 -6.40 9.65 6.28
C VAL A 209 -5.13 10.42 5.92
N LYS A 210 -5.21 11.35 4.96
CA LYS A 210 -4.08 12.23 4.59
C LYS A 210 -3.73 13.22 5.70
N GLU A 211 -4.70 13.83 6.36
CA GLU A 211 -4.47 14.76 7.48
C GLU A 211 -3.74 14.06 8.63
N VAL A 212 -4.18 12.85 8.96
CA VAL A 212 -3.57 12.04 10.01
C VAL A 212 -2.18 11.57 9.60
N LEU A 213 -2.01 11.05 8.38
CA LEU A 213 -0.69 10.63 7.87
C LEU A 213 0.27 11.81 7.68
N SER A 214 -0.21 13.02 7.39
CA SER A 214 0.63 14.23 7.29
C SER A 214 1.16 14.72 8.64
N SER A 215 0.65 14.19 9.75
CA SER A 215 1.16 14.49 11.10
C SER A 215 2.37 13.63 11.48
N TYR A 216 2.78 12.72 10.59
CA TYR A 216 3.94 11.83 10.69
C TYR A 216 4.96 12.12 9.57
#